data_AF-A0A8J3DPZ3-F1
#
_entry.id   AF-A0A8J3DPZ3-F1
#
_cell.length_a   1.000
_cell.length_b   1.000
_cell.length_c   1.000
_cell.angle_alpha   90.00
_cell.angle_beta   90.00
_cell.angle_gamma   90.00
#
_symmetry.space_group_name_H-M   'P 1'
#
loop_
_entity.id
_entity.type
_entity.pdbx_description
1 polymer ?
#
loop_
_entity_poly.entity_id
_entity_poly.type
_entity_poly.pdbx_seq_one_letter_code
_entity_poly.pdbx_strand_id
1 'polypeptide(L)' 'MKDLVTAIGLVLVFEGLVYGGFPTLAKKLAQEAAITPERLLRIGGLSAMVVGVLIVWFARG' A
#
# COMPACT_ATOMS: atom_id res chain seq x y z
N MET A 1 -16.00 14.05 3.55
CA MET A 1 -15.39 13.90 4.89
C MET A 1 -15.44 12.45 5.38
N LYS A 2 -16.60 11.77 5.37
CA LYS A 2 -16.71 10.36 5.81
C LYS A 2 -15.81 9.40 4.99
N ASP A 3 -15.78 9.54 3.66
CA ASP A 3 -15.01 8.62 2.81
C ASP A 3 -13.50 8.67 3.05
N LEU A 4 -12.96 9.85 3.38
CA LEU A 4 -11.54 10.01 3.70
C LEU A 4 -11.20 9.27 5.01
N VAL A 5 -12.04 9.42 6.03
CA VAL A 5 -11.89 8.72 7.31
C VAL A 5 -11.99 7.21 7.10
N THR A 6 -12.93 6.75 6.27
CA THR A 6 -13.06 5.33 5.91
C THR A 6 -11.84 4.81 5.17
N ALA A 7 -11.32 5.55 4.19
CA ALA A 7 -10.12 5.16 3.45
C ALA A 7 -8.89 5.04 4.37
N ILE A 8 -8.67 6.03 5.24
CA ILE A 8 -7.60 5.99 6.24
C ILE A 8 -7.79 4.81 7.19
N GLY A 9 -9.00 4.57 7.67
CA GLY A 9 -9.31 3.43 8.54
C GLY A 9 -9.00 2.09 7.89
N LEU A 10 -9.35 1.90 6.62
CA LEU A 10 -9.04 0.68 5.88
C LEU A 10 -7.52 0.48 5.72
N VAL A 11 -6.77 1.54 5.39
CA VAL A 11 -5.30 1.47 5.31
C VAL A 11 -4.71 0.99 6.65
N LEU A 12 -5.18 1.54 7.78
CA LEU A 12 -4.71 1.12 9.10
C LEU A 12 -5.06 -0.33 9.44
N VAL A 13 -6.24 -0.83 9.04
CA VAL A 13 -6.61 -2.24 9.22
C VAL A 13 -5.68 -3.16 8.43
N PHE A 14 -5.39 -2.83 7.17
CA PHE A 14 -4.47 -3.62 6.35
C PHE A 14 -3.04 -3.58 6.88
N GLU A 15 -2.55 -2.41 7.27
CA GLU A 15 -1.23 -2.26 7.93
C GLU A 15 -1.16 -3.11 9.20
N GLY A 16 -2.16 -3.00 10.09
CA GLY A 16 -2.24 -3.79 11.32
C GLY A 16 -2.29 -5.30 11.07
N LEU A 17 -2.98 -5.74 10.00
CA LEU A 17 -3.04 -7.14 9.61
C LEU A 17 -1.67 -7.65 9.11
N VAL A 18 -0.96 -6.85 8.31
CA VAL A 18 0.36 -7.23 7.78
C VAL A 18 1.39 -7.29 8.91
N TYR A 19 1.49 -6.24 9.73
CA TYR A 19 2.49 -6.18 10.80
C TYR A 19 2.14 -7.04 12.02
N GLY A 20 0.87 -7.08 12.41
CA GLY A 20 0.40 -7.83 13.58
C GLY A 20 0.04 -9.28 13.28
N GLY A 21 -0.57 -9.56 12.14
CA GLY A 21 -0.97 -10.92 11.74
C GLY A 21 0.16 -11.73 11.11
N PHE A 22 1.02 -11.09 10.30
CA PHE A 22 2.09 -11.76 9.56
C PHE A 22 3.44 -11.02 9.66
N PRO A 23 4.01 -10.89 10.87
CA PRO A 23 5.23 -10.10 11.10
C PRO A 23 6.45 -10.58 10.28
N THR A 24 6.52 -11.87 9.98
CA THR A 24 7.59 -12.45 9.14
C THR A 24 7.51 -11.93 7.70
N LEU A 25 6.30 -11.80 7.14
CA LEU A 25 6.10 -11.27 5.80
C LEU A 25 6.51 -9.79 5.76
N ALA A 26 6.09 -9.00 6.74
CA ALA A 26 6.44 -7.59 6.84
C ALA A 26 7.96 -7.37 6.89
N LYS A 27 8.67 -8.17 7.70
CA LYS A 27 10.15 -8.12 7.78
C LYS A 27 10.82 -8.48 6.47
N LYS A 28 10.33 -9.53 5.78
CA LYS A 28 10.87 -9.96 4.49
C LYS A 28 10.70 -8.88 3.42
N LEU A 29 9.52 -8.28 3.33
CA LEU A 29 9.24 -7.19 2.40
C LEU A 29 10.13 -5.97 2.67
N ALA A 30 10.36 -5.62 3.94
CA ALA A 30 11.26 -4.54 4.32
C ALA A 30 12.72 -4.82 3.91
N GLN A 31 13.18 -6.06 4.07
CA GLN A 31 14.52 -6.48 3.62
C GLN A 31 14.66 -6.43 2.10
N GLU A 32 13.66 -6.92 1.36
CA GLU A 32 13.62 -6.85 -0.10
C GLU A 32 13.58 -5.40 -0.60
N ALA A 33 12.79 -4.53 0.04
CA ALA A 33 12.74 -3.11 -0.29
C ALA A 33 14.09 -2.41 -0.04
N ALA A 34 14.83 -2.79 1.01
CA ALA A 34 16.13 -2.20 1.34
C ALA A 34 17.22 -2.54 0.31
N ILE A 35 17.16 -3.70 -0.34
CA ILE A 35 18.13 -4.11 -1.37
C ILE A 35 17.68 -3.76 -2.80
N THR A 36 16.43 -3.32 -2.96
CA THR A 36 15.87 -2.97 -4.26
C THR A 36 16.38 -1.59 -4.71
N PRO A 37 16.88 -1.43 -5.95
CA PRO A 37 17.27 -0.13 -6.48
C PRO A 37 16.14 0.91 -6.39
N GLU A 38 16.47 2.13 -5.96
CA GLU A 38 15.48 3.21 -5.80
C GLU A 38 14.64 3.46 -7.05
N ARG A 39 15.22 3.31 -8.25
CA ARG A 39 14.51 3.48 -9.51
C ARG A 39 13.36 2.48 -9.67
N LEU A 40 13.58 1.22 -9.31
CA LEU A 40 12.54 0.19 -9.37
C LEU A 40 11.47 0.44 -8.31
N LEU A 41 11.87 0.83 -7.10
CA LEU A 41 10.93 1.15 -6.03
C LEU A 41 10.05 2.36 -6.40
N ARG A 42 10.63 3.40 -7.01
CA ARG A 42 9.89 4.56 -7.54
C ARG A 42 8.91 4.18 -8.63
N ILE A 43 9.33 3.38 -9.62
CA ILE A 43 8.45 2.95 -10.72
C ILE A 43 7.30 2.09 -10.17
N GLY A 44 7.61 1.14 -9.28
CA GLY A 44 6.61 0.31 -8.62
C GLY A 44 5.60 1.16 -7.84
N GLY A 45 6.08 2.08 -6.99
CA GLY A 45 5.25 2.98 -6.22
C GLY A 45 4.36 3.88 -7.09
N LEU A 46 4.93 4.50 -8.14
CA LEU A 46 4.17 5.32 -9.09
C LEU A 46 3.10 4.51 -9.82
N SER A 47 3.42 3.29 -10.26
CA SER A 47 2.44 2.42 -10.92
C SER A 47 1.29 2.03 -9.97
N ALA A 48 1.60 1.69 -8.71
CA ALA A 48 0.60 1.38 -7.69
C ALA A 48 -0.30 2.59 -7.38
N MET A 49 0.26 3.80 -7.32
CA MET A 49 -0.51 5.03 -7.16
C MET A 49 -1.49 5.24 -8.31
N VAL A 50 -1.03 5.11 -9.57
CA VAL A 50 -1.88 5.26 -10.75
C VAL A 50 -3.02 4.22 -10.74
N VAL A 51 -2.71 2.96 -10.47
CA VAL A 51 -3.70 1.89 -10.37
C VAL A 51 -4.71 2.17 -9.25
N GLY A 52 -4.25 2.61 -8.08
CA GLY A 52 -5.13 2.96 -6.96
C GLY A 52 -6.10 4.09 -7.31
N VAL A 53 -5.64 5.13 -8.01
CA VAL A 53 -6.50 6.22 -8.49
C VAL A 53 -7.52 5.70 -9.51
N LEU A 54 -7.11 4.85 -10.45
CA LEU A 54 -8.02 4.25 -11.44
C LEU A 54 -9.11 3.40 -10.75
N ILE A 55 -8.75 2.58 -9.77
CA ILE A 55 -9.71 1.77 -9.00
C ILE A 55 -10.73 2.67 -8.29
N VAL A 56 -10.27 3.72 -7.60
CA VAL A 56 -11.17 4.66 -6.92
C VAL A 56 -12.07 5.38 -7.92
N TRP A 57 -11.53 5.75 -9.08
CA TRP A 57 -12.30 6.38 -10.15
C TRP A 57 -13.37 5.45 -10.71
N PHE A 58 -13.07 4.17 -10.99
CA PHE A 58 -14.07 3.19 -11.45
C PHE A 58 -15.10 2.81 -10.39
N ALA A 59 -14.72 2.78 -9.12
CA ALA A 59 -15.63 2.44 -8.03
C ALA A 59 -16.60 3.58 -7.68
N ARG A 60 -16.26 4.81 -8.07
CA ARG A 60 -16.97 6.03 -7.65
C ARG A 60 -17.52 6.87 -8.81
N GLY A 61 -17.02 6.66 -10.02
CA GLY A 61 -17.57 7.18 -11.28
C GLY A 61 -18.70 6.30 -11.78
#